data_AF-A0A355ABK2-F1
#
_entry.id   AF-A0A355ABK2-F1
#
_cell.length_a   1.000
_cell.length_b   1.000
_cell.length_c   1.000
_cell.angle_alpha   90.00
_cell.angle_beta   90.00
_cell.angle_gamma   90.00
#
_symmetry.space_group_name_H-M   'P 1'
#
loop_
_entity.id
_entity.type
_entity.pdbx_description
1 polymer ?
#
loop_
_entity_poly.entity_id
_entity_poly.type
_entity_poly.pdbx_seq_one_letter_code
_entity_poly.pdbx_strand_id
1 'polypeptide(L)'
;MDNTPLIIFRIIFGLLLFLESIGAIFTGWITRTLVEPKFTFNFIGFEFLQPLPGNGMYYYYLVMGIFGFCVMVGYRYRLAMVSFFIMWSSVYLMQKSSYNNHYYLTALLSFLMIFQPANNYLSFDVKRNPELKSISVPFWTSLLLMLQIGIVYFYGGIAKIYPDWLQAIPVKLFLSSKVDYPLIGPLFTKEWFHYF
;
A
#
# COMPACT_ATOMS: atom_id res chain seq x y z
N MET A 1 5.25 -1.92 -26.13
CA MET A 1 4.42 -2.95 -25.47
C MET A 1 3.02 -2.38 -25.26
N ASP A 2 1.98 -3.21 -25.24
CA ASP A 2 0.64 -2.78 -24.88
C ASP A 2 0.62 -2.14 -23.48
N ASN A 3 -0.13 -1.05 -23.32
CA ASN A 3 -0.17 -0.30 -22.07
C ASN A 3 -1.25 -0.76 -21.09
N THR A 4 -2.17 -1.61 -21.53
CA THR A 4 -3.29 -2.12 -20.72
C THR A 4 -2.86 -2.61 -19.32
N PRO A 5 -1.79 -3.40 -19.14
CA PRO A 5 -1.39 -3.87 -17.82
C PRO A 5 -1.04 -2.74 -16.84
N LEU A 6 -0.35 -1.70 -17.32
CA LEU A 6 0.03 -0.55 -16.49
C LEU A 6 -1.19 0.28 -16.07
N ILE A 7 -2.17 0.42 -16.97
CA ILE A 7 -3.41 1.17 -16.70
C ILE A 7 -4.28 0.41 -15.70
N ILE A 8 -4.43 -0.91 -15.87
CA ILE A 8 -5.14 -1.76 -14.90
C ILE A 8 -4.45 -1.68 -13.54
N PHE A 9 -3.11 -1.78 -13.52
CA PHE A 9 -2.33 -1.63 -12.29
C PHE A 9 -2.63 -0.29 -11.62
N ARG A 10 -2.62 0.84 -12.35
CA ARG A 10 -2.96 2.16 -11.80
C ARG A 10 -4.35 2.19 -11.16
N ILE A 11 -5.37 1.60 -11.80
CA ILE A 11 -6.74 1.59 -11.29
C ILE A 11 -6.81 0.79 -9.99
N ILE A 12 -6.30 -0.44 -10.00
CA ILE A 12 -6.33 -1.33 -8.82
C ILE A 12 -5.49 -0.73 -7.69
N PHE A 13 -4.30 -0.24 -8.01
CA PHE A 13 -3.42 0.38 -7.02
C PHE A 13 -4.05 1.64 -6.45
N GLY A 14 -4.59 2.55 -7.27
CA GLY A 14 -5.28 3.74 -6.79
C GLY A 14 -6.50 3.42 -5.91
N LEU A 15 -7.26 2.37 -6.25
CA LEU A 15 -8.34 1.87 -5.40
C LEU A 15 -7.80 1.39 -4.05
N LEU A 16 -6.71 0.61 -4.05
CA LEU A 16 -6.05 0.17 -2.82
C LEU A 16 -5.59 1.37 -1.98
N LEU A 17 -4.93 2.36 -2.59
CA LEU A 17 -4.49 3.58 -1.90
C LEU A 17 -5.66 4.32 -1.24
N PHE A 18 -6.79 4.43 -1.94
CA PHE A 18 -8.01 5.04 -1.42
C PHE A 18 -8.58 4.23 -0.24
N LEU A 19 -8.74 2.92 -0.42
CA LEU A 19 -9.33 2.03 0.59
C LEU A 19 -8.46 1.92 1.84
N GLU A 20 -7.14 1.85 1.71
CA GLU A 20 -6.23 1.85 2.86
C GLU A 20 -6.33 3.16 3.65
N SER A 21 -6.35 4.30 2.94
CA SER A 21 -6.43 5.62 3.59
C SER A 21 -7.77 5.82 4.30
N ILE A 22 -8.88 5.57 3.60
CA ILE A 22 -10.23 5.75 4.15
C ILE A 22 -10.56 4.65 5.16
N GLY A 23 -10.13 3.42 4.90
CA GLY A 23 -10.28 2.27 5.80
C GLY A 23 -9.57 2.47 7.12
N ALA A 24 -8.39 3.11 7.15
CA ALA A 24 -7.70 3.43 8.40
C ALA A 24 -8.52 4.32 9.35
N ILE A 25 -9.42 5.15 8.81
CA ILE A 25 -10.38 5.95 9.58
C ILE A 25 -11.45 5.02 10.19
N PHE A 26 -12.13 4.23 9.35
CA PHE A 26 -13.27 3.41 9.77
C PHE A 26 -12.88 2.24 10.68
N THR A 27 -11.68 1.68 10.50
CA THR A 27 -11.16 0.62 11.36
C THR A 27 -10.67 1.14 12.71
N GLY A 28 -10.64 2.46 12.94
CA GLY A 28 -10.07 3.06 14.14
C GLY A 28 -8.56 2.85 14.26
N TRP A 29 -7.87 2.54 13.16
CA TRP A 29 -6.41 2.37 13.16
C TRP A 29 -5.72 3.69 13.46
N ILE A 30 -6.18 4.79 12.86
CA ILE A 30 -5.63 6.14 13.08
C ILE A 30 -5.73 6.54 14.56
N THR A 31 -6.89 6.28 15.18
CA THR A 31 -7.13 6.61 16.59
C THR A 31 -6.12 5.93 17.51
N ARG A 32 -6.03 4.60 17.39
CA ARG A 32 -5.17 3.75 18.22
C ARG A 32 -3.68 3.98 17.98
N THR A 33 -3.33 4.37 16.75
CA THR A 33 -1.94 4.44 16.33
C THR A 33 -1.38 5.84 16.42
N LEU A 34 -2.13 6.89 16.06
CA LEU A 34 -1.60 8.23 15.84
C LEU A 34 -2.25 9.31 16.70
N VAL A 35 -3.41 9.05 17.33
CA VAL A 35 -4.15 10.05 18.11
C VAL A 35 -4.07 9.78 19.62
N GLU A 36 -4.33 8.55 20.06
CA GLU A 36 -4.30 8.16 21.47
C GLU A 36 -2.89 8.03 22.07
N PRO A 37 -1.86 7.55 21.32
CA PRO A 37 -0.54 7.40 21.90
C PRO A 37 0.08 8.73 22.34
N LYS A 38 0.54 8.78 23.59
CA LYS A 38 1.21 9.96 24.16
C LYS A 38 2.63 10.18 23.63
N PHE A 39 3.20 9.18 22.97
CA PHE A 39 4.54 9.21 22.42
C PHE A 39 4.60 8.39 21.13
N THR A 40 5.20 8.96 20.07
CA THR A 40 5.49 8.24 18.83
C THR A 40 6.98 7.95 18.72
N PHE A 41 7.31 6.74 18.27
CA PHE A 41 8.69 6.37 17.98
C PHE A 41 9.02 6.75 16.54
N ASN A 42 9.54 7.95 16.32
CA ASN A 42 9.88 8.38 14.97
C ASN A 42 11.09 7.61 14.42
N PHE A 43 11.24 7.62 13.10
CA PHE A 43 12.50 7.21 12.49
C PHE A 43 13.61 8.23 12.79
N ILE A 44 14.83 7.74 12.94
CA ILE A 44 16.01 8.59 13.21
C ILE A 44 16.16 9.62 12.08
N GLY A 45 16.25 10.90 12.43
CA GLY A 45 16.32 12.03 11.50
C GLY A 45 14.96 12.59 11.05
N PHE A 46 13.85 12.04 11.56
CA PHE A 46 12.49 12.50 11.27
C PHE A 46 11.71 12.87 12.55
N GLU A 47 12.40 13.35 13.58
CA GLU A 47 11.83 13.75 14.87
C GLU A 47 10.82 14.90 14.74
N PHE A 48 10.96 15.72 13.69
CA PHE A 48 10.05 16.83 13.37
C PHE A 48 8.68 16.36 12.83
N LEU A 49 8.58 15.14 12.32
CA LEU A 49 7.32 14.57 11.84
C LEU A 49 6.52 14.04 13.02
N GLN A 50 5.58 14.84 13.52
CA GLN A 50 4.67 14.46 14.60
C GLN A 50 3.24 14.34 14.07
N PRO A 51 2.42 13.43 14.63
CA PRO A 51 0.99 13.39 14.32
C PRO A 51 0.35 14.75 14.57
N LEU A 52 -0.52 15.18 13.65
CA LEU A 52 -1.26 16.41 13.80
C LEU A 52 -2.23 16.31 14.99
N PRO A 53 -2.32 17.36 15.83
CA PRO A 53 -3.08 17.30 17.07
C PRO A 53 -4.59 17.19 16.83
N GLY A 54 -5.29 16.63 17.83
CA GLY A 54 -6.75 16.48 17.81
C GLY A 54 -7.22 15.66 16.61
N ASN A 55 -8.12 16.24 15.81
CA ASN A 55 -8.66 15.56 14.63
C ASN A 55 -7.80 15.71 13.36
N GLY A 56 -6.62 16.34 13.46
CA GLY A 56 -5.77 16.65 12.31
C GLY A 56 -5.41 15.42 11.47
N MET A 57 -5.14 14.29 12.10
CA MET A 57 -4.81 13.05 11.39
C MET A 57 -5.98 12.44 10.61
N TYR A 58 -7.23 12.63 11.05
CA TYR A 58 -8.38 12.16 10.26
C TYR A 58 -8.53 12.97 8.97
N TYR A 59 -8.37 14.30 9.05
CA TYR A 59 -8.39 15.15 7.86
C TYR A 59 -7.21 14.85 6.93
N TYR A 60 -6.03 14.59 7.49
CA TYR A 60 -4.87 14.18 6.71
C TYR A 60 -5.15 12.92 5.90
N TYR A 61 -5.69 11.88 6.54
CA TYR A 61 -6.05 10.62 5.87
C TYR A 61 -7.21 10.77 4.88
N LEU A 62 -8.16 11.66 5.15
CA LEU A 62 -9.23 11.99 4.20
C LEU A 62 -8.65 12.60 2.91
N VAL A 63 -7.77 13.59 3.04
CA VAL A 63 -7.08 14.22 1.90
C VAL A 63 -6.19 13.21 1.17
N MET A 64 -5.46 12.37 1.90
CA MET A 64 -4.66 11.29 1.33
C MET A 64 -5.52 10.31 0.52
N GLY A 65 -6.69 9.94 1.04
CA GLY A 65 -7.68 9.15 0.31
C GLY A 65 -8.12 9.82 -0.99
N ILE A 66 -8.44 11.12 -0.97
CA ILE A 66 -8.81 11.87 -2.17
C ILE A 66 -7.70 11.79 -3.24
N PHE A 67 -6.43 11.88 -2.85
CA PHE A 67 -5.33 11.67 -3.80
C PHE A 67 -5.29 10.24 -4.35
N GLY A 68 -5.49 9.21 -3.52
CA GLY A 68 -5.62 7.83 -3.97
C GLY A 68 -6.75 7.63 -5.00
N PHE A 69 -7.90 8.27 -4.76
CA PHE A 69 -9.01 8.29 -5.72
C PHE A 69 -8.64 9.01 -7.03
N CYS A 70 -7.97 10.16 -6.95
CA CYS A 70 -7.46 10.88 -8.12
C CYS A 70 -6.51 10.02 -8.95
N VAL A 71 -5.64 9.23 -8.31
CA VAL A 71 -4.77 8.26 -8.98
C VAL A 71 -5.58 7.18 -9.69
N MET A 72 -6.57 6.60 -9.02
CA MET A 72 -7.43 5.55 -9.59
C MET A 72 -8.08 6.01 -10.90
N VAL A 73 -8.68 7.20 -10.89
CA VAL A 73 -9.38 7.77 -12.06
C VAL A 73 -8.44 8.47 -13.05
N GLY A 74 -7.17 8.64 -12.68
CA GLY A 74 -6.16 9.34 -13.47
C GLY A 74 -6.47 10.83 -13.68
N TYR A 75 -6.86 11.53 -12.61
CA TYR A 75 -7.04 12.98 -12.58
C TYR A 75 -5.81 13.65 -11.96
N ARG A 76 -5.17 14.56 -12.70
CA ARG A 76 -3.88 15.19 -12.34
C ARG A 76 -2.90 14.15 -11.81
N TYR A 77 -2.77 13.05 -12.53
CA TYR A 77 -2.15 11.80 -12.05
C TYR A 77 -0.79 12.01 -11.38
N ARG A 78 0.11 12.76 -12.02
CA ARG A 78 1.46 13.00 -11.47
C ARG A 78 1.42 13.76 -10.15
N LEU A 79 0.60 14.82 -10.09
CA LEU A 79 0.41 15.59 -8.86
C LEU A 79 -0.19 14.70 -7.76
N ALA A 80 -1.23 13.94 -8.09
CA ALA A 80 -1.87 13.04 -7.15
C ALA A 80 -0.91 11.98 -6.61
N MET A 81 -0.09 11.36 -7.46
CA MET A 81 0.93 10.39 -7.04
C MET A 81 2.01 11.00 -6.16
N VAL A 82 2.54 12.18 -6.51
CA VAL A 82 3.55 12.88 -5.71
C VAL A 82 2.99 13.25 -4.34
N SER A 83 1.80 13.84 -4.30
CA SER A 83 1.13 14.21 -3.06
C SER A 83 0.85 12.99 -2.20
N PHE A 84 0.33 11.91 -2.78
CA PHE A 84 0.08 10.67 -2.05
C PHE A 84 1.38 10.08 -1.50
N PHE A 85 2.43 9.98 -2.31
CA PHE A 85 3.73 9.45 -1.89
C PHE A 85 4.32 10.22 -0.71
N ILE A 86 4.32 11.56 -0.77
CA ILE A 86 4.78 12.40 0.33
C ILE A 86 3.94 12.13 1.57
N MET A 87 2.60 12.17 1.42
CA MET A 87 1.72 12.04 2.56
C MET A 87 1.85 10.69 3.27
N TRP A 88 1.86 9.61 2.49
CA TRP A 88 2.02 8.23 2.98
C TRP A 88 3.39 8.03 3.61
N SER A 89 4.46 8.51 2.97
CA SER A 89 5.82 8.38 3.49
C SER A 89 6.01 9.17 4.78
N SER A 90 5.44 10.37 4.88
CA SER A 90 5.48 11.15 6.12
C SER A 90 4.84 10.39 7.27
N VAL A 91 3.65 9.82 7.09
CA VAL A 91 2.97 9.01 8.11
C VAL A 91 3.76 7.76 8.47
N TYR A 92 4.31 7.07 7.47
CA TYR A 92 5.15 5.90 7.69
C TYR A 92 6.39 6.23 8.55
N LEU A 93 7.00 7.41 8.33
CA LEU A 93 8.17 7.87 9.08
C LEU A 93 7.84 8.45 10.47
N MET A 94 6.59 8.86 10.71
CA MET A 94 6.12 9.33 12.02
C MET A 94 6.10 8.22 13.08
N GLN A 95 5.92 6.95 12.70
CA GLN A 95 5.70 5.90 13.70
C GLN A 95 6.31 4.54 13.34
N LYS A 96 7.52 4.32 13.85
CA LYS A 96 8.27 3.07 13.72
C LYS A 96 7.61 1.89 14.43
N SER A 97 6.85 2.10 15.51
CA SER A 97 6.15 1.03 16.23
C SER A 97 5.09 0.31 15.39
N SER A 98 4.63 0.94 14.30
CA SER A 98 3.66 0.38 13.37
C SER A 98 4.29 -0.01 12.02
N TYR A 99 5.61 -0.23 12.03
CA TYR A 99 6.35 -0.68 10.85
C TYR A 99 5.73 -1.95 10.26
N ASN A 100 5.49 -1.91 8.96
CA ASN A 100 5.01 -3.04 8.19
C ASN A 100 5.66 -3.02 6.81
N ASN A 101 6.21 -4.17 6.37
CA ASN A 101 6.81 -4.33 5.04
C ASN A 101 5.81 -3.99 3.91
N HIS A 102 4.52 -4.20 4.13
CA HIS A 102 3.48 -3.83 3.17
C HIS A 102 3.36 -2.31 3.01
N TYR A 103 3.42 -1.54 4.10
CA TYR A 103 3.38 -0.08 4.05
C TYR A 103 4.63 0.51 3.39
N TYR A 104 5.79 -0.13 3.62
CA TYR A 104 7.03 0.22 2.94
C TYR A 104 6.95 -0.03 1.44
N LEU A 105 6.44 -1.20 1.03
CA LEU A 105 6.21 -1.50 -0.40
C LEU A 105 5.25 -0.51 -1.05
N THR A 106 4.17 -0.11 -0.35
CA THR A 106 3.25 0.93 -0.85
C THR A 106 3.95 2.26 -1.09
N ALA A 107 4.86 2.67 -0.19
CA ALA A 107 5.67 3.88 -0.39
C ALA A 107 6.58 3.77 -1.62
N LEU A 108 7.29 2.64 -1.78
CA LEU A 108 8.16 2.39 -2.94
C LEU A 108 7.37 2.36 -4.25
N LEU A 109 6.25 1.63 -4.30
CA LEU A 109 5.41 1.57 -5.50
C LEU A 109 4.82 2.94 -5.83
N SER A 110 4.42 3.72 -4.82
CA SER A 110 3.95 5.09 -5.02
C SER A 110 5.03 5.98 -5.62
N PHE A 111 6.27 5.86 -5.14
CA PHE A 111 7.41 6.57 -5.71
C PHE A 111 7.67 6.18 -7.18
N LEU A 112 7.71 4.89 -7.48
CA LEU A 112 7.92 4.41 -8.86
C LEU A 112 6.82 4.88 -9.81
N MET A 113 5.57 4.87 -9.34
CA MET A 113 4.40 5.29 -10.12
C MET A 113 4.46 6.77 -10.54
N ILE A 114 5.15 7.65 -9.80
CA ILE A 114 5.35 9.06 -10.20
C ILE A 114 5.94 9.16 -11.61
N PHE A 115 6.87 8.26 -11.96
CA PHE A 115 7.58 8.28 -13.24
C PHE A 115 6.86 7.49 -14.35
N GLN A 116 5.82 6.73 -13.99
CA GLN A 116 5.09 5.91 -14.96
C GLN A 116 4.10 6.74 -15.78
N PRO A 117 4.02 6.53 -17.12
CA PRO A 117 3.03 7.19 -17.97
C PRO A 117 1.64 6.54 -17.88
N ALA A 118 1.18 6.21 -16.66
CA ALA A 118 -0.08 5.51 -16.43
C ALA A 118 -1.33 6.39 -16.61
N ASN A 119 -1.15 7.68 -16.88
CA ASN A 119 -2.21 8.61 -17.24
C ASN A 119 -2.49 8.64 -18.74
N ASN A 120 -1.69 8.01 -19.60
CA ASN A 120 -1.80 8.10 -21.06
C ASN A 120 -2.96 7.31 -21.67
N TYR A 121 -3.76 6.60 -20.86
CA TYR A 121 -4.99 5.95 -21.32
C TYR A 121 -5.99 5.76 -20.16
N LEU A 122 -7.28 5.66 -20.50
CA LEU A 122 -8.41 5.46 -19.56
C LEU A 122 -8.28 6.33 -18.29
N SER A 123 -8.06 7.63 -18.48
CA SER A 123 -7.83 8.61 -17.43
C SER A 123 -8.59 9.90 -17.71
N PHE A 124 -8.91 10.67 -16.67
CA PHE A 124 -9.43 12.02 -16.84
C PHE A 124 -8.43 12.97 -17.52
N ASP A 125 -7.13 12.76 -17.29
CA ASP A 125 -6.08 13.56 -17.92
C ASP A 125 -6.10 13.44 -19.45
N VAL A 126 -6.25 12.23 -20.00
CA VAL A 126 -6.39 12.02 -21.46
C VAL A 126 -7.73 12.49 -21.98
N LYS A 127 -8.79 12.36 -21.19
CA LYS A 127 -10.10 12.92 -21.57
C LYS A 127 -10.03 14.44 -21.73
N ARG A 128 -9.21 15.13 -20.93
CA ARG A 128 -9.01 16.57 -20.99
C ARG A 128 -7.97 17.00 -22.04
N ASN A 129 -6.90 16.23 -22.19
CA ASN A 129 -5.87 16.45 -23.20
C ASN A 129 -5.64 15.16 -24.03
N PRO A 130 -6.33 15.02 -25.18
CA PRO A 130 -6.21 13.85 -26.05
C PRO A 130 -4.79 13.62 -26.61
N GLU A 131 -3.92 14.63 -26.64
CA GLU A 131 -2.53 14.48 -27.11
C GLU A 131 -1.71 13.52 -26.23
N LEU A 132 -2.12 13.33 -24.98
CA LEU A 132 -1.50 12.36 -24.07
C LEU A 132 -1.84 10.91 -24.41
N LYS A 133 -2.84 10.68 -25.28
CA LYS A 133 -3.36 9.34 -25.56
C LYS A 133 -2.28 8.51 -26.25
N SER A 134 -1.88 7.44 -25.58
CA SER A 134 -1.07 6.38 -26.18
C SER A 134 -1.68 5.03 -25.84
N ILE A 135 -1.54 4.06 -26.75
CA ILE A 135 -1.87 2.65 -26.51
C ILE A 135 -0.62 1.80 -26.26
N SER A 136 0.56 2.42 -26.34
CA SER A 136 1.83 1.76 -26.15
C SER A 136 2.68 2.46 -25.10
N VAL A 137 3.46 1.65 -24.37
CA VAL A 137 4.45 2.12 -23.41
C VAL A 137 5.79 1.44 -23.65
N PRO A 138 6.91 2.09 -23.26
CA PRO A 138 8.21 1.46 -23.22
C PRO A 138 8.22 0.24 -22.29
N PHE A 139 8.97 -0.79 -22.65
CA PHE A 139 9.05 -2.04 -21.86
C PHE A 139 9.52 -1.84 -20.41
N TRP A 140 10.41 -0.87 -20.18
CA TRP A 140 10.96 -0.59 -18.85
C TRP A 140 9.87 -0.25 -17.81
N THR A 141 8.73 0.29 -18.25
CA THR A 141 7.62 0.67 -17.36
C THR A 141 7.08 -0.53 -16.59
N SER A 142 6.70 -1.59 -17.31
CA SER A 142 6.26 -2.87 -16.74
C SER A 142 7.40 -3.59 -16.03
N LEU A 143 8.59 -3.63 -16.62
CA LEU A 143 9.74 -4.32 -16.02
C LEU A 143 10.08 -3.76 -14.64
N LEU A 144 10.04 -2.43 -14.47
CA LEU A 144 10.34 -1.78 -13.20
C LEU A 144 9.38 -2.21 -12.07
N LEU A 145 8.09 -2.27 -12.36
CA LEU A 145 7.07 -2.73 -11.39
C LEU A 145 7.24 -4.22 -11.10
N MET A 146 7.47 -5.04 -12.13
CA MET A 146 7.70 -6.47 -11.98
C MET A 146 8.94 -6.77 -11.14
N LEU A 147 10.04 -6.05 -11.37
CA LEU A 147 11.26 -6.18 -10.58
C LEU A 147 11.04 -5.77 -9.13
N GLN A 148 10.37 -4.64 -8.88
CA GLN A 148 10.09 -4.19 -7.51
C GLN A 148 9.28 -5.21 -6.71
N ILE A 149 8.23 -5.77 -7.33
CA ILE A 149 7.41 -6.83 -6.72
C ILE A 149 8.27 -8.08 -6.52
N GLY A 150 8.99 -8.50 -7.56
CA GLY A 150 9.86 -9.68 -7.53
C GLY A 150 10.90 -9.63 -6.41
N ILE A 151 11.53 -8.48 -6.18
CA ILE A 151 12.49 -8.28 -5.09
C ILE A 151 11.85 -8.55 -3.73
N VAL A 152 10.68 -7.98 -3.46
CA VAL A 152 10.02 -8.15 -2.15
C VAL A 152 9.59 -9.60 -1.93
N TYR A 153 9.06 -10.27 -2.96
CA TYR A 153 8.69 -11.68 -2.85
C TYR A 153 9.92 -12.60 -2.73
N PHE A 154 11.01 -12.31 -3.43
CA PHE A 154 12.26 -13.07 -3.36
C PHE A 154 12.87 -13.01 -1.95
N TYR A 155 13.11 -11.81 -1.43
CA TYR A 155 13.63 -11.65 -0.07
C TYR A 155 12.64 -12.11 0.99
N GLY A 156 11.35 -11.90 0.78
CA GLY A 156 10.29 -12.41 1.65
C GLY A 156 10.20 -13.93 1.67
N GLY A 157 10.64 -14.61 0.61
CA GLY A 157 10.82 -16.05 0.53
C GLY A 157 12.06 -16.50 1.30
N ILE A 158 13.22 -15.89 1.02
CA ILE A 158 14.48 -16.18 1.74
C ILE A 158 14.32 -16.03 3.25
N ALA A 159 13.67 -14.96 3.71
CA ALA A 159 13.42 -14.70 5.13
C ALA A 159 12.52 -15.76 5.79
N LYS A 160 11.82 -16.60 5.02
CA LYS A 160 11.00 -17.72 5.51
C LYS A 160 11.71 -19.07 5.41
N ILE A 161 12.94 -19.13 4.90
CA ILE A 161 13.76 -20.34 4.89
C ILE A 161 14.41 -20.50 6.27
N TYR A 162 13.60 -20.75 7.30
CA TYR A 162 14.08 -21.12 8.63
C TYR A 162 13.13 -22.12 9.31
N PRO A 163 13.62 -22.91 10.29
CA PRO A 163 12.92 -24.08 10.80
C PRO A 163 11.45 -23.86 11.16
N ASP A 164 11.12 -22.75 11.85
CA ASP A 164 9.75 -22.53 12.33
C ASP A 164 8.75 -22.27 11.19
N TRP A 165 9.14 -21.57 10.11
CA TRP A 165 8.25 -21.43 8.94
C TRP A 165 8.12 -22.73 8.16
N LEU A 166 9.20 -23.51 8.07
CA LEU A 166 9.16 -24.82 7.43
C LEU A 166 8.28 -25.81 8.21
N GLN A 167 8.10 -25.59 9.52
CA GLN A 167 7.16 -26.33 10.36
C GLN A 167 5.79 -25.64 10.49
N ALA A 168 5.53 -24.59 9.70
CA ALA A 168 4.29 -23.83 9.70
C ALA A 168 3.85 -23.26 11.07
N ILE A 169 4.78 -23.10 12.01
CA ILE A 169 4.50 -22.59 13.36
C ILE A 169 3.87 -21.19 13.33
N PRO A 170 4.38 -20.22 12.54
CA PRO A 170 3.75 -18.90 12.43
C PRO A 170 2.33 -18.97 11.88
N VAL A 171 2.09 -19.80 10.86
CA VAL A 171 0.76 -19.98 10.24
C VAL A 171 -0.24 -20.52 11.26
N LYS A 172 0.16 -21.54 12.04
CA LYS A 172 -0.62 -22.09 13.14
C LYS A 172 -0.98 -21.03 14.19
N LEU A 173 -0.03 -20.17 14.55
CA LEU A 173 -0.25 -19.09 15.50
C LEU A 173 -1.20 -18.01 14.96
N PHE A 174 -1.08 -17.65 13.68
CA PHE A 174 -1.98 -16.68 13.06
C PHE A 174 -3.42 -17.20 12.97
N LEU A 175 -3.58 -18.48 12.63
CA LEU A 175 -4.88 -19.11 12.45
C LEU A 175 -5.54 -19.48 13.79
N SER A 176 -4.79 -19.71 14.86
CA SER A 176 -5.35 -20.06 16.18
C SER A 176 -6.32 -19.00 16.71
N SER A 177 -6.06 -17.72 16.43
CA SER A 177 -6.93 -16.59 16.77
C SER A 177 -8.26 -16.54 15.99
N LYS A 178 -8.43 -17.43 15.00
CA LYS A 178 -9.55 -17.43 14.04
C LYS A 178 -10.33 -18.75 14.02
N VAL A 179 -10.05 -19.66 14.95
CA VAL A 179 -10.64 -21.02 14.99
C VAL A 179 -12.14 -21.00 15.25
N ASP A 180 -12.67 -19.93 15.84
CA ASP A 180 -14.11 -19.82 16.17
C ASP A 180 -14.98 -19.40 14.97
N TYR A 181 -14.42 -19.25 13.76
CA TYR A 181 -15.22 -18.93 12.58
C TYR A 181 -16.15 -20.09 12.18
N PRO A 182 -17.45 -19.84 12.00
CA PRO A 182 -18.47 -20.89 11.94
C PRO A 182 -18.35 -21.85 10.74
N LEU A 183 -17.77 -21.42 9.62
CA LEU A 183 -17.65 -22.25 8.41
C LEU A 183 -16.24 -22.85 8.19
N ILE A 184 -15.19 -22.10 8.52
CA ILE A 184 -13.80 -22.43 8.15
C ILE A 184 -12.90 -22.65 9.37
N GLY A 185 -13.36 -22.29 10.56
CA GLY A 185 -12.63 -22.46 11.83
C GLY A 185 -12.13 -23.89 12.07
N PRO A 186 -12.91 -24.96 11.82
CA PRO A 186 -12.46 -26.34 11.96
C PRO A 186 -11.32 -26.75 11.01
N LEU A 187 -11.15 -26.06 9.87
CA LEU A 187 -10.03 -26.30 8.94
C LEU A 187 -8.74 -25.70 9.50
N PHE A 188 -8.83 -24.57 10.20
CA PHE A 188 -7.70 -23.86 10.79
C PHE A 188 -7.01 -24.62 11.91
N THR A 189 -7.62 -25.68 12.44
CA THR A 189 -7.02 -26.58 13.43
C THR A 189 -6.26 -27.76 12.81
N LYS A 190 -6.40 -28.00 11.49
CA LYS A 190 -5.78 -29.15 10.82
C LYS A 190 -4.33 -28.84 10.43
N GLU A 191 -3.38 -29.68 10.84
CA GLU A 191 -1.95 -29.44 10.57
C GLU A 191 -1.61 -29.41 9.08
N TRP A 192 -2.23 -30.28 8.26
CA TRP A 192 -2.01 -30.25 6.81
C TRP A 192 -2.42 -28.91 6.19
N PHE A 193 -3.43 -28.23 6.75
CA PHE A 193 -3.90 -26.93 6.26
C PHE A 193 -2.90 -25.80 6.57
N HIS A 194 -2.01 -25.98 7.54
CA HIS A 194 -1.00 -24.98 7.88
C HIS A 194 0.14 -24.92 6.85
N TYR A 195 0.28 -25.94 6.00
CA TYR A 195 1.31 -26.01 4.96
C TYR A 195 0.84 -25.49 3.59
N PHE A 196 -0.43 -25.11 3.44
CA PHE A 196 -1.02 -24.53 2.23
C PHE A 196 -1.33 -23.03 2.43
#